data_AF-A0A5N8URB5-F1
#
_entry.id   AF-A0A5N8URB5-F1
#
_cell.length_a   1.000
_cell.length_b   1.000
_cell.length_c   1.000
_cell.angle_alpha   90.00
_cell.angle_beta   90.00
_cell.angle_gamma   90.00
#
_symmetry.space_group_name_H-M   'P 1'
#
loop_
_entity.id
_entity.type
_entity.pdbx_description
1 polymer ?
#
loop_
_entity_poly.entity_id
_entity_poly.type
_entity_poly.pdbx_seq_one_letter_code
_entity_poly.pdbx_strand_id
1 'polypeptide(L)'
;MKNWIVLTFVLFSLLHGNLYAKTNNLRWEGVASLNVELLEEKARAYINANMPELEGVEFKLVQANVGYYKNSKPTLDISFIHSNSFKSMDQNKTLGDHNQYFIKYYMEFIFVEFSQNGEPIKIKLNEALLGEDEANSKKRFWDTYNSF
;
A
#
# COMPACT_ATOMS: atom_id res chain seq x y z
N MET A 1 -37.50 56.06 -0.67
CA MET A 1 -37.53 54.81 -1.48
C MET A 1 -36.19 54.45 -2.13
N LYS A 2 -35.03 55.01 -1.70
CA LYS A 2 -33.72 54.74 -2.31
C LYS A 2 -32.83 53.78 -1.50
N ASN A 3 -33.10 53.62 -0.20
CA ASN A 3 -32.29 52.79 0.71
C ASN A 3 -32.74 51.33 0.80
N TRP A 4 -33.95 51.00 0.35
CA TRP A 4 -34.46 49.61 0.39
C TRP A 4 -33.90 48.74 -0.74
N ILE A 5 -33.57 49.34 -1.89
CA ILE A 5 -33.05 48.62 -3.06
C ILE A 5 -31.61 48.11 -2.80
N VAL A 6 -30.81 48.88 -2.05
CA VAL A 6 -29.43 48.52 -1.70
C VAL A 6 -29.39 47.32 -0.75
N LEU A 7 -30.35 47.23 0.19
CA LEU A 7 -30.42 46.10 1.12
C LEU A 7 -30.72 44.77 0.41
N THR A 8 -31.60 44.80 -0.59
CA THR A 8 -31.92 43.61 -1.40
C THR A 8 -30.74 43.12 -2.24
N PHE A 9 -29.89 44.01 -2.76
CA PHE A 9 -28.72 43.62 -3.55
C PHE A 9 -27.59 43.01 -2.69
N VAL A 10 -27.43 43.47 -1.44
CA VAL A 10 -26.47 42.89 -0.49
C VAL A 10 -26.95 41.52 0.03
N LEU A 11 -28.26 41.33 0.23
CA LEU A 11 -28.79 40.01 0.59
C LEU A 11 -28.69 38.98 -0.55
N PHE A 12 -28.87 39.40 -1.82
CA PHE A 12 -28.77 38.48 -2.95
C PHE A 12 -27.33 38.02 -3.24
N SER A 13 -26.35 38.87 -2.93
CA SER A 13 -24.91 38.54 -3.09
C SER A 13 -24.39 37.60 -1.99
N LEU A 14 -25.01 37.56 -0.81
CA LEU A 14 -24.67 36.60 0.24
C LEU A 14 -25.25 35.19 0.01
N LEU A 15 -26.28 35.04 -0.83
CA LEU A 15 -26.89 33.74 -1.15
C LEU A 15 -26.17 32.96 -2.25
N HIS A 16 -25.23 33.57 -2.98
CA HIS A 16 -24.49 32.92 -4.08
C HIS A 16 -23.10 32.39 -3.66
N GLY A 17 -22.80 32.42 -2.36
CA GLY A 17 -21.49 32.05 -1.80
C GLY A 17 -21.23 30.55 -1.56
N ASN A 18 -22.16 29.65 -1.88
CA ASN A 18 -21.91 28.21 -1.85
C ASN A 18 -21.84 27.64 -3.27
N LEU A 19 -20.99 28.25 -4.09
CA LEU A 19 -20.54 27.69 -5.36
C LEU A 19 -19.71 26.44 -5.04
N TYR A 20 -20.39 25.29 -5.07
CA TYR A 20 -19.83 23.98 -5.34
C TYR A 20 -18.42 23.80 -4.80
N ALA A 21 -18.30 23.59 -3.48
CA ALA A 21 -17.26 22.67 -3.04
C ALA A 21 -17.51 21.41 -3.86
N LYS A 22 -16.63 21.16 -4.84
CA LYS A 22 -16.61 19.93 -5.61
C LYS A 22 -16.33 18.83 -4.60
N THR A 23 -17.35 18.41 -3.89
CA THR A 23 -17.36 17.15 -3.19
C THR A 23 -17.25 16.18 -4.34
N ASN A 24 -16.03 15.70 -4.59
CA ASN A 24 -15.86 14.47 -5.30
C ASN A 24 -16.62 13.47 -4.42
N ASN A 25 -17.90 13.25 -4.73
CA ASN A 25 -18.63 12.10 -4.27
C ASN A 25 -17.80 10.93 -4.80
N LEU A 26 -16.89 10.44 -3.97
CA LEU A 26 -16.18 9.19 -4.17
C LEU A 26 -17.25 8.10 -4.08
N ARG A 27 -18.01 7.96 -5.17
CA ARG A 27 -18.85 6.80 -5.42
C ARG A 27 -17.92 5.66 -5.77
N TRP A 28 -17.57 4.92 -4.74
CA TRP A 28 -17.05 3.58 -4.87
C TRP A 28 -18.27 2.67 -5.01
N GLU A 29 -18.49 2.09 -6.19
CA GLU A 29 -19.27 0.85 -6.24
C GLU A 29 -18.50 -0.18 -5.38
N GLY A 30 -19.12 -0.68 -4.31
CA GLY A 30 -18.51 -1.74 -3.49
C GLY A 30 -17.75 -1.35 -2.21
N VAL A 31 -17.99 -0.17 -1.59
CA VAL A 31 -17.44 0.16 -0.24
C VAL A 31 -17.82 -0.87 0.84
N ALA A 32 -18.78 -1.77 0.56
CA ALA A 32 -19.29 -2.71 1.54
C ALA A 32 -18.41 -3.95 1.78
N SER A 33 -17.47 -4.31 0.90
CA SER A 33 -16.68 -5.53 1.09
C SER A 33 -15.39 -5.58 0.27
N LEU A 34 -14.27 -5.83 0.92
CA LEU A 34 -13.00 -6.18 0.30
C LEU A 34 -12.90 -7.71 0.21
N ASN A 35 -12.82 -8.27 -1.00
CA ASN A 35 -12.60 -9.70 -1.18
C ASN A 35 -11.09 -10.00 -1.13
N VAL A 36 -10.59 -10.28 0.07
CA VAL A 36 -9.15 -10.53 0.32
C VAL A 36 -8.65 -11.72 -0.50
N GLU A 37 -9.42 -12.81 -0.57
CA GLU A 37 -9.03 -14.03 -1.29
C GLU A 37 -8.84 -13.77 -2.79
N LEU A 38 -9.76 -13.03 -3.42
CA LEU A 38 -9.64 -12.65 -4.83
C LEU A 38 -8.44 -11.72 -5.08
N LEU A 39 -8.20 -10.77 -4.17
CA LEU A 39 -7.04 -9.88 -4.26
C LEU A 39 -5.73 -10.66 -4.11
N GLU A 40 -5.70 -11.61 -3.19
CA GLU A 40 -4.56 -12.49 -2.99
C GLU A 40 -4.27 -13.34 -4.24
N GLU A 41 -5.29 -13.97 -4.83
CA GLU A 41 -5.14 -14.74 -6.06
C GLU A 41 -4.57 -13.88 -7.19
N LYS A 42 -5.18 -12.71 -7.44
CA LYS A 42 -4.71 -11.77 -8.47
C LYS A 42 -3.27 -11.30 -8.22
N ALA A 43 -2.94 -11.00 -6.96
CA ALA A 43 -1.60 -10.54 -6.61
C ALA A 43 -0.55 -11.64 -6.79
N ARG A 44 -0.85 -12.89 -6.40
CA ARG A 44 0.04 -14.03 -6.62
C ARG A 44 0.28 -14.29 -8.11
N ALA A 45 -0.77 -14.24 -8.92
CA ALA A 45 -0.64 -14.36 -10.37
C ALA A 45 0.24 -13.24 -10.95
N TYR A 46 0.05 -12.00 -10.48
CA TYR A 46 0.85 -10.86 -10.90
C TYR A 46 2.33 -10.97 -10.47
N ILE A 47 2.59 -11.44 -9.25
CA ILE A 47 3.96 -11.70 -8.77
C ILE A 47 4.62 -12.76 -9.63
N ASN A 48 3.99 -13.92 -9.86
CA ASN A 48 4.55 -14.99 -10.68
C ASN A 48 4.88 -14.54 -12.11
N ALA A 49 4.05 -13.66 -12.69
CA ALA A 49 4.29 -13.13 -14.03
C ALA A 49 5.47 -12.13 -14.11
N ASN A 50 5.76 -11.41 -13.02
CA ASN A 50 6.75 -10.32 -13.01
C ASN A 50 8.04 -10.64 -12.23
N MET A 51 8.03 -11.69 -11.40
CA MET A 51 9.14 -12.15 -10.56
C MET A 51 9.31 -13.68 -10.71
N PRO A 52 9.73 -14.16 -11.89
CA PRO A 52 9.87 -15.60 -12.17
C PRO A 52 10.87 -16.29 -11.24
N GLU A 53 11.80 -15.56 -10.63
CA GLU A 53 12.71 -16.09 -9.60
C GLU A 53 12.00 -16.57 -8.32
N LEU A 54 10.71 -16.24 -8.16
CA LEU A 54 9.87 -16.68 -7.05
C LEU A 54 8.88 -17.79 -7.46
N GLU A 55 9.02 -18.37 -8.65
CA GLU A 55 8.18 -19.48 -9.08
C GLU A 55 8.32 -20.67 -8.12
N GLY A 56 7.17 -21.19 -7.66
CA GLY A 56 7.11 -22.30 -6.70
C GLY A 56 7.46 -21.93 -5.24
N VAL A 57 7.78 -20.66 -4.95
CA VAL A 57 8.03 -20.20 -3.59
C VAL A 57 6.70 -20.05 -2.84
N GLU A 58 6.66 -20.52 -1.59
CA GLU A 58 5.51 -20.31 -0.73
C GLU A 58 5.46 -18.84 -0.27
N PHE A 59 4.27 -18.23 -0.36
CA PHE A 59 3.99 -16.91 0.20
C PHE A 59 2.90 -17.01 1.25
N LYS A 60 3.00 -16.14 2.25
CA LYS A 60 1.98 -15.91 3.28
C LYS A 60 1.48 -14.49 3.20
N LEU A 61 0.16 -14.35 3.26
CA LEU A 61 -0.50 -13.06 3.31
C LEU A 61 -0.19 -12.39 4.65
N VAL A 62 0.33 -11.16 4.60
CA VAL A 62 0.61 -10.37 5.81
C VAL A 62 -0.56 -9.45 6.12
N GLN A 63 -1.04 -8.69 5.12
CA GLN A 63 -2.15 -7.75 5.27
C GLN A 63 -2.67 -7.27 3.91
N ALA A 64 -3.91 -6.77 3.91
CA ALA A 64 -4.48 -5.95 2.85
C ALA A 64 -4.76 -4.54 3.41
N ASN A 65 -4.18 -3.51 2.80
CA ASN A 65 -4.24 -2.14 3.26
C ASN A 65 -5.09 -1.28 2.34
N VAL A 66 -5.97 -0.49 2.92
CA VAL A 66 -6.71 0.57 2.21
C VAL A 66 -6.33 1.92 2.82
N GLY A 67 -5.77 2.79 2.00
CA GLY A 67 -5.35 4.14 2.39
C GLY A 67 -6.30 5.20 1.87
N TYR A 68 -6.76 6.10 2.73
CA TYR A 68 -7.54 7.28 2.36
C TYR A 68 -6.78 8.55 2.77
N TYR A 69 -6.43 9.39 1.81
CA TYR A 69 -5.72 10.64 2.08
C TYR A 69 -6.49 11.84 1.53
N LYS A 70 -6.49 12.95 2.29
CA LYS A 70 -7.31 14.14 2.04
C LYS A 70 -7.17 14.74 0.63
N ASN A 71 -5.99 14.61 0.01
CA ASN A 71 -5.67 15.22 -1.28
C ASN A 71 -5.13 14.20 -2.31
N SER A 72 -5.37 12.89 -2.11
CA SER A 72 -4.96 11.86 -3.07
C SER A 72 -6.11 10.91 -3.36
N LYS A 73 -5.94 10.11 -4.42
CA LYS A 73 -6.81 8.95 -4.65
C LYS A 73 -6.58 7.93 -3.54
N PRO A 74 -7.62 7.20 -3.11
CA PRO A 74 -7.43 6.07 -2.20
C PRO A 74 -6.56 5.00 -2.83
N THR A 75 -5.79 4.32 -2.00
CA THR A 75 -4.84 3.28 -2.39
C THR A 75 -5.28 1.93 -1.84
N LEU A 76 -5.04 0.88 -2.61
CA LEU A 76 -5.18 -0.50 -2.17
C LEU A 76 -3.86 -1.23 -2.44
N ASP A 77 -3.32 -1.86 -1.41
CA ASP A 77 -2.18 -2.76 -1.53
C ASP A 77 -2.39 -4.02 -0.70
N ILE A 78 -1.80 -5.12 -1.16
CA ILE A 78 -1.72 -6.36 -0.41
C ILE A 78 -0.25 -6.73 -0.27
N SER A 79 0.16 -7.19 0.90
CA SER A 79 1.56 -7.49 1.19
C SER A 79 1.75 -8.95 1.58
N PHE A 80 2.85 -9.52 1.12
CA PHE A 80 3.26 -10.89 1.38
C PHE A 80 4.65 -10.94 1.97
N ILE A 81 4.88 -12.00 2.75
CA ILE A 81 6.21 -12.52 3.05
C ILE A 81 6.34 -13.89 2.35
N HIS A 82 7.54 -14.25 1.89
CA HIS A 82 7.77 -15.52 1.23
C HIS A 82 8.88 -16.33 1.92
N SER A 83 8.89 -17.64 1.70
CA SER A 83 9.84 -18.56 2.37
C SER A 83 11.31 -18.24 2.05
N ASN A 84 11.58 -17.62 0.91
CA ASN A 84 12.91 -17.13 0.50
C ASN A 84 13.20 -15.66 0.90
N SER A 85 12.40 -15.06 1.79
CA SER A 85 12.54 -13.62 2.13
C SER A 85 13.77 -13.31 2.96
N PHE A 86 14.35 -14.28 3.68
CA PHE A 86 15.60 -14.08 4.44
C PHE A 86 16.79 -13.92 3.49
N LYS A 87 17.40 -12.72 3.49
CA LYS A 87 18.46 -12.35 2.55
C LYS A 87 19.63 -11.63 3.25
N SER A 88 20.82 -11.77 2.69
CA SER A 88 21.97 -10.92 3.04
C SER A 88 21.75 -9.50 2.51
N MET A 89 22.18 -8.49 3.24
CA MET A 89 22.19 -7.08 2.79
C MET A 89 22.93 -6.87 1.48
N ASP A 90 23.87 -7.74 1.12
CA ASP A 90 24.56 -7.71 -0.19
C ASP A 90 23.59 -7.92 -1.38
N GLN A 91 22.44 -8.56 -1.13
CA GLN A 91 21.40 -8.82 -2.11
C GLN A 91 20.33 -7.72 -2.14
N ASN A 92 20.42 -6.72 -1.26
CA ASN A 92 19.44 -5.64 -1.19
C ASN A 92 19.51 -4.75 -2.45
N LYS A 93 18.34 -4.40 -3.01
CA LYS A 93 18.22 -3.61 -4.24
C LYS A 93 17.59 -2.22 -4.02
N THR A 94 17.24 -1.88 -2.80
CA THR A 94 16.30 -0.80 -2.45
C THR A 94 16.91 0.20 -1.46
N LEU A 95 17.61 -0.30 -0.45
CA LEU A 95 18.45 0.44 0.47
C LEU A 95 19.77 0.76 -0.24
N GLY A 96 20.27 1.98 -0.05
CA GLY A 96 21.53 2.45 -0.63
C GLY A 96 22.76 1.79 0.01
N ASP A 97 23.79 2.57 0.32
CA ASP A 97 25.00 2.03 0.96
C ASP A 97 24.66 1.43 2.35
N HIS A 98 24.66 0.10 2.42
CA HIS A 98 24.19 -0.69 3.56
C HIS A 98 25.23 -0.80 4.68
N ASN A 99 26.47 -0.36 4.44
CA ASN A 99 27.53 -0.33 5.45
C ASN A 99 27.23 0.59 6.65
N GLN A 100 26.21 1.45 6.56
CA GLN A 100 25.87 2.42 7.61
C GLN A 100 25.10 1.81 8.80
N TYR A 101 24.50 0.64 8.64
CA TYR A 101 23.55 0.12 9.63
C TYR A 101 24.12 -0.95 10.56
N PHE A 102 25.34 -1.43 10.31
CA PHE A 102 25.85 -2.65 10.95
C PHE A 102 24.83 -3.79 10.88
N ILE A 103 23.98 -3.86 9.85
CA ILE A 103 23.02 -4.96 9.66
C ILE A 103 23.53 -5.82 8.53
N LYS A 104 23.46 -7.15 8.69
CA LYS A 104 23.89 -8.11 7.66
C LYS A 104 22.72 -8.84 7.01
N TYR A 105 21.59 -8.93 7.69
CA TYR A 105 20.44 -9.68 7.21
C TYR A 105 19.14 -8.87 7.28
N TYR A 106 18.27 -9.11 6.32
CA TYR A 106 16.92 -8.55 6.28
C TYR A 106 15.93 -9.63 5.84
N MET A 107 14.64 -9.35 6.04
CA MET A 107 13.57 -10.08 5.38
C MET A 107 12.81 -9.18 4.41
N GLU A 108 12.59 -9.68 3.19
CA GLU A 108 11.89 -8.99 2.11
C GLU A 108 10.38 -9.21 2.19
N PHE A 109 9.62 -8.13 2.05
CA PHE A 109 8.18 -8.12 1.86
C PHE A 109 7.84 -7.63 0.46
N ILE A 110 6.85 -8.27 -0.15
CA ILE A 110 6.36 -7.93 -1.49
C ILE A 110 5.00 -7.29 -1.36
N PHE A 111 4.87 -6.07 -1.87
CA PHE A 111 3.61 -5.32 -1.90
C PHE A 111 3.12 -5.26 -3.35
N VAL A 112 1.87 -5.66 -3.57
CA VAL A 112 1.18 -5.47 -4.85
C VAL A 112 0.15 -4.36 -4.69
N GLU A 113 0.36 -3.28 -5.43
CA GLU A 113 -0.57 -2.15 -5.51
C GLU A 113 -1.66 -2.44 -6.56
N PHE A 114 -2.89 -2.08 -6.23
CA PHE A 114 -4.07 -2.22 -7.07
C PHE A 114 -4.60 -0.87 -7.55
N SER A 115 -5.08 -0.86 -8.78
CA SER A 115 -5.89 0.23 -9.33
C SER A 115 -7.28 0.29 -8.69
N GLN A 116 -8.00 1.39 -8.89
CA GLN A 116 -9.39 1.55 -8.45
C GLN A 116 -10.35 0.54 -9.10
N ASN A 117 -9.95 -0.10 -10.20
CA ASN A 117 -10.72 -1.14 -10.87
C ASN A 117 -10.43 -2.55 -10.31
N GLY A 118 -9.58 -2.67 -9.28
CA GLY A 118 -9.23 -3.96 -8.68
C GLY A 118 -8.24 -4.79 -9.50
N GLU A 119 -7.47 -4.15 -10.38
CA GLU A 119 -6.38 -4.78 -11.15
C GLU A 119 -5.01 -4.42 -10.57
N PRO A 120 -4.07 -5.39 -10.44
CA PRO A 120 -2.72 -5.13 -9.95
C PRO A 120 -1.93 -4.29 -10.95
N ILE A 121 -1.18 -3.31 -10.46
CA ILE A 121 -0.48 -2.32 -11.30
C ILE A 121 1.02 -2.20 -11.00
N LYS A 122 1.46 -2.57 -9.80
CA LYS A 122 2.85 -2.37 -9.39
C LYS A 122 3.26 -3.30 -8.27
N ILE A 123 4.48 -3.83 -8.36
CA ILE A 123 5.17 -4.51 -7.26
C ILE A 123 6.14 -3.51 -6.58
N LYS A 124 6.14 -3.51 -5.26
CA LYS A 124 7.14 -2.82 -4.43
C LYS A 124 7.77 -3.83 -3.49
N LEU A 125 9.07 -3.70 -3.29
CA LEU A 125 9.81 -4.43 -2.27
C LEU A 125 9.99 -3.52 -1.06
N ASN A 126 9.91 -4.10 0.13
CA ASN A 126 10.22 -3.42 1.38
C ASN A 126 10.96 -4.40 2.29
N GLU A 127 11.76 -3.86 3.22
CA GLU A 127 12.63 -4.66 4.04
C GLU A 127 12.40 -4.41 5.51
N ALA A 128 12.42 -5.50 6.29
CA ALA A 128 12.59 -5.43 7.73
C ALA A 128 14.00 -5.88 8.08
N LEU A 129 14.78 -4.98 8.69
CA LEU A 129 16.13 -5.25 9.16
C LEU A 129 16.09 -6.27 10.30
N LEU A 130 16.94 -7.31 10.24
CA LEU A 130 16.95 -8.38 11.24
C LEU A 130 18.09 -8.22 12.25
N GLY A 131 19.34 -8.19 11.79
CA GLY A 131 20.51 -8.13 12.66
C GLY A 131 21.83 -8.47 11.98
N GLU A 132 22.88 -8.56 12.80
CA GLU A 132 24.26 -8.92 12.41
C GLU A 132 24.50 -10.43 12.40
N ASP A 133 23.88 -11.14 13.34
CA ASP A 133 24.10 -12.56 13.56
C ASP A 133 23.12 -13.40 12.74
N GLU A 134 23.64 -14.36 11.97
CA GLU A 134 22.83 -15.16 11.05
C GLU A 134 21.83 -16.04 11.80
N ALA A 135 22.27 -16.72 12.86
CA ALA A 135 21.44 -17.68 13.58
C ALA A 135 20.23 -16.99 14.24
N ASN A 136 20.48 -15.88 14.95
CA ASN A 136 19.42 -15.08 15.55
C ASN A 136 18.51 -14.43 14.50
N SER A 137 19.08 -13.93 13.40
CA SER A 137 18.29 -13.31 12.32
C SER A 137 17.40 -14.33 11.61
N LYS A 138 17.91 -15.53 11.34
CA LYS A 138 17.16 -16.63 10.75
C LYS A 138 16.06 -17.13 11.68
N LYS A 139 16.33 -17.21 12.99
CA LYS A 139 15.31 -17.50 13.99
C LYS A 139 14.19 -16.45 13.96
N ARG A 140 14.54 -15.16 14.01
CA ARG A 140 13.56 -14.06 13.93
C ARG A 140 12.73 -14.13 12.65
N PHE A 141 13.37 -14.39 11.51
CA PHE A 141 12.68 -14.58 10.24
C PHE A 141 11.64 -15.70 10.32
N TRP A 142 12.03 -16.89 10.79
CA TRP A 142 11.09 -18.02 10.88
C TRP A 142 9.99 -17.79 11.93
N ASP A 143 10.30 -17.16 13.05
CA ASP A 143 9.29 -16.78 14.05
C ASP A 143 8.25 -15.83 13.43
N THR A 144 8.69 -14.84 12.65
CA THR A 144 7.80 -13.91 11.93
C THR A 144 7.03 -14.62 10.81
N TYR A 145 7.71 -15.38 9.94
CA TYR A 145 7.08 -16.10 8.83
C TYR A 145 6.02 -17.09 9.33
N ASN A 146 6.25 -17.77 10.45
CA ASN A 146 5.31 -18.72 11.03
C ASN A 146 4.17 -18.06 11.84
N SER A 147 4.23 -16.76 12.07
CA SER A 147 3.15 -16.02 12.75
C SER A 147 1.99 -15.62 11.84
N PHE A 148 2.19 -15.75 10.52
CA PHE A 148 1.17 -15.64 9.47
C PHE A 148 0.77 -17.04 8.99
#